data_AF-A0A2X3B8N0-F1
#
_entry.id   AF-A0A2X3B8N0-F1
#
_cell.length_a   1.000
_cell.length_b   1.000
_cell.length_c   1.000
_cell.angle_alpha   90.00
_cell.angle_beta   90.00
_cell.angle_gamma   90.00
#
_symmetry.space_group_name_H-M   'P 1'
#
loop_
_entity.id
_entity.type
_entity.pdbx_description
1 polymer ?
#
loop_
_entity_poly.entity_id
_entity_poly.type
_entity_poly.pdbx_seq_one_letter_code
_entity_poly.pdbx_strand_id
1 'polypeptide(L)'
;MKYVTAFQNWLRPAGASFDHLHKQLVAVDEYGVQIEAEAARVAADPAIYRRILHYVTHRQMMILGNDYAVGFADFGHRYQTIAVWPLGPALLPWEYTREQVDGISDVLHALHCAVGPAVPTNEEWYHRPVDLDVPLRFRILLNSALRPWQVSKAPPGFTSTRSTRGRWATKW
;
A
#
# COMPACT_ATOMS: atom_id res chain seq x y z
N MET A 1 10.35 6.52 22.76
CA MET A 1 9.38 6.29 21.66
C MET A 1 9.55 7.38 20.62
N LYS A 2 10.14 7.03 19.46
CA LYS A 2 10.36 7.98 18.35
C LYS A 2 9.38 7.77 17.20
N TYR A 3 8.89 6.54 17.03
CA TYR A 3 7.98 6.18 15.95
C TYR A 3 6.97 5.14 16.39
N VAL A 4 5.77 5.18 15.83
CA VAL A 4 4.75 4.15 15.97
C VAL A 4 4.38 3.70 14.57
N THR A 5 4.41 2.39 14.32
CA THR A 5 3.92 1.82 13.07
C THR A 5 2.62 1.05 13.31
N ALA A 6 1.68 1.17 12.39
CA ALA A 6 0.44 0.43 12.39
C ALA A 6 0.42 -0.53 11.19
N PHE A 7 0.03 -1.77 11.42
CA PHE A 7 -0.12 -2.73 10.32
C PHE A 7 -1.16 -3.81 10.62
N GLN A 8 -1.54 -4.55 9.59
CA GLN A 8 -2.45 -5.68 9.67
C GLN A 8 -2.00 -6.76 8.69
N ASN A 9 -1.95 -8.00 9.16
CA ASN A 9 -1.67 -9.17 8.34
C ASN A 9 -2.95 -9.96 8.13
N TRP A 10 -3.29 -10.23 6.87
CA TRP A 10 -4.47 -11.00 6.49
C TRP A 10 -4.07 -12.33 5.84
N LEU A 11 -4.59 -13.43 6.40
CA LEU A 11 -4.28 -14.83 6.07
C LEU A 11 -2.84 -15.28 6.39
N ARG A 12 -2.70 -16.58 6.63
CA ARG A 12 -1.41 -17.23 6.98
C ARG A 12 -0.26 -16.91 6.03
N PRO A 13 -0.44 -16.85 4.69
CA PRO A 13 0.67 -16.53 3.79
C PRO A 13 1.23 -15.10 3.96
N ALA A 14 0.44 -14.17 4.52
CA ALA A 14 0.90 -12.83 4.87
C ALA A 14 1.40 -12.73 6.32
N GLY A 15 1.53 -13.86 7.03
CA GLY A 15 2.01 -13.90 8.41
C GLY A 15 0.92 -13.69 9.46
N ALA A 16 -0.36 -13.85 9.12
CA ALA A 16 -1.42 -13.87 10.14
C ALA A 16 -1.34 -15.17 10.96
N SER A 17 -1.20 -15.03 12.29
CA SER A 17 -1.21 -16.18 13.23
C SER A 17 -2.61 -16.55 13.72
N PHE A 18 -3.58 -15.63 13.57
CA PHE A 18 -4.97 -15.83 13.99
C PHE A 18 -5.92 -15.60 12.81
N ASP A 19 -7.03 -16.36 12.78
CA ASP A 19 -8.06 -16.24 11.74
C ASP A 19 -9.06 -15.08 12.02
N HIS A 20 -8.78 -14.20 13.00
CA HIS A 20 -9.57 -13.00 13.28
C HIS A 20 -8.86 -11.73 12.82
N LEU A 21 -9.63 -10.80 12.25
CA LEU A 21 -9.15 -9.50 11.81
C LEU A 21 -8.68 -8.67 13.04
N HIS A 22 -7.43 -8.26 13.04
CA HIS A 22 -6.88 -7.36 14.07
C HIS A 22 -5.79 -6.47 13.46
N LYS A 23 -5.67 -5.24 13.97
CA LYS A 23 -4.55 -4.34 13.66
C LYS A 23 -3.54 -4.37 14.81
N GLN A 24 -2.27 -4.27 14.47
CA GLN A 24 -1.16 -4.25 15.42
C GLN A 24 -0.51 -2.88 15.40
N LEU A 25 -0.08 -2.42 16.57
CA LEU A 25 0.70 -1.20 16.75
C LEU A 25 2.03 -1.57 17.40
N VAL A 26 3.12 -1.08 16.82
CA VAL A 26 4.47 -1.29 17.36
C VAL A 26 5.14 0.05 17.53
N ALA A 27 5.55 0.34 18.75
CA ALA A 27 6.33 1.52 19.08
C ALA A 27 7.82 1.18 19.00
N VAL A 28 8.59 2.05 18.36
CA VAL A 28 10.01 1.85 18.07
C VAL A 28 10.80 3.07 18.56
N ASP A 29 11.96 2.82 19.16
CA ASP A 29 12.83 3.86 19.70
C ASP A 29 13.85 4.40 18.67
N GLU A 30 13.89 3.81 17.48
CA GLU A 30 14.79 4.16 16.39
C GLU A 30 14.03 4.27 15.06
N TYR A 31 14.57 5.07 14.14
CA TYR A 31 14.05 5.14 12.78
C TYR A 31 14.52 3.92 11.99
N GLY A 32 13.61 3.32 11.22
CA GLY A 32 14.02 2.32 10.25
C GLY A 32 14.84 2.97 9.13
N VAL A 33 15.80 2.23 8.56
CA VAL A 33 16.62 2.65 7.40
C VAL A 33 15.77 3.20 6.25
N GLN A 34 14.56 2.66 6.05
CA GLN A 34 13.64 3.13 5.03
C GLN A 34 13.13 4.56 5.28
N ILE A 35 12.81 4.91 6.54
CA ILE A 35 12.37 6.25 6.92
C ILE A 35 13.51 7.24 6.73
N GLU A 36 14.72 6.90 7.16
CA GLU A 36 15.90 7.76 7.00
C GLU A 36 16.22 8.02 5.52
N ALA A 37 16.20 6.98 4.69
CA ALA A 37 16.44 7.10 3.27
C ALA A 37 15.34 7.91 2.55
N GLU A 38 14.08 7.77 2.96
CA GLU A 38 12.98 8.58 2.45
C GLU A 38 13.12 10.05 2.88
N ALA A 39 13.44 10.31 4.15
CA ALA A 39 13.68 11.64 4.68
C ALA A 39 14.80 12.36 3.94
N ALA A 40 15.92 11.68 3.68
CA ALA A 40 17.03 12.23 2.91
C ALA A 40 16.61 12.60 1.48
N ARG A 41 15.78 11.78 0.82
CA ARG A 41 15.26 12.07 -0.52
C ARG A 41 14.30 13.25 -0.52
N VAL A 42 13.40 13.34 0.45
CA VAL A 42 12.45 14.46 0.58
C VAL A 42 13.18 15.76 0.92
N ALA A 43 14.22 15.70 1.75
CA ALA A 43 15.06 16.86 2.05
C ALA A 43 15.82 17.36 0.82
N ALA A 44 16.36 16.44 0.00
CA ALA A 44 17.01 16.79 -1.26
C ALA A 44 16.02 17.26 -2.34
N ASP A 45 14.78 16.80 -2.28
CA ASP A 45 13.75 17.05 -3.27
C ASP A 45 12.35 17.18 -2.65
N PRO A 46 11.98 18.38 -2.16
CA PRO A 46 10.70 18.62 -1.49
C PRO A 46 9.46 18.36 -2.36
N ALA A 47 9.63 18.32 -3.69
CA ALA A 47 8.54 18.08 -4.63
C ALA A 47 8.33 16.59 -4.97
N ILE A 48 9.09 15.67 -4.37
CA ILE A 48 9.15 14.25 -4.76
C ILE A 48 7.78 13.58 -4.81
N TYR A 49 6.92 13.76 -3.79
CA TYR A 49 5.59 13.18 -3.78
C TYR A 49 4.70 13.71 -4.90
N ARG A 50 4.79 15.02 -5.21
CA ARG A 50 4.04 15.61 -6.33
C ARG A 50 4.49 15.03 -7.66
N ARG A 51 5.80 14.81 -7.85
CA ARG A 51 6.33 14.16 -9.05
C ARG A 51 5.89 12.71 -9.17
N ILE A 52 5.84 11.96 -8.06
CA ILE A 52 5.32 10.59 -8.04
C ILE A 52 3.85 10.58 -8.46
N LEU A 53 3.00 11.43 -7.86
CA LEU A 53 1.58 11.52 -8.25
C LEU A 53 1.40 11.90 -9.72
N HIS A 54 2.19 12.85 -10.22
CA HIS A 54 2.17 13.20 -11.64
C HIS A 54 2.56 12.01 -12.53
N TYR A 55 3.60 11.26 -12.15
CA TYR A 55 4.03 10.07 -12.88
C TYR A 55 2.93 8.99 -12.90
N VAL A 56 2.37 8.66 -11.73
CA VAL A 56 1.28 7.67 -11.59
C VAL A 56 0.08 8.05 -12.45
N THR A 57 -0.29 9.34 -12.46
CA THR A 57 -1.39 9.85 -13.27
C THR A 57 -1.08 9.73 -14.76
N HIS A 58 0.11 10.20 -15.18
CA HIS A 58 0.53 10.18 -16.58
C HIS A 58 0.68 8.75 -17.14
N ARG A 59 1.06 7.79 -16.30
CA ARG A 59 1.18 6.37 -16.64
C ARG A 59 -0.11 5.58 -16.46
N GLN A 60 -1.23 6.24 -16.14
CA GLN A 60 -2.55 5.62 -15.95
C GLN A 60 -2.53 4.50 -14.89
N MET A 61 -1.82 4.71 -13.79
CA MET A 61 -1.67 3.74 -12.70
C MET A 61 -2.69 3.94 -11.58
N MET A 62 -3.51 4.99 -11.65
CA MET A 62 -4.61 5.26 -10.72
C MET A 62 -5.70 4.18 -10.84
N ILE A 63 -6.17 3.68 -9.70
CA ILE A 63 -7.23 2.67 -9.63
C ILE A 63 -8.56 3.36 -9.26
N LEU A 64 -8.56 4.14 -8.18
CA LEU A 64 -9.69 4.95 -7.75
C LEU A 64 -9.22 6.14 -6.90
N GLY A 65 -10.13 7.07 -6.62
CA GLY A 65 -9.89 8.16 -5.68
C GLY A 65 -11.15 8.96 -5.40
N ASN A 66 -11.07 9.80 -4.39
CA ASN A 66 -12.07 10.81 -4.04
C ASN A 66 -11.35 12.12 -3.68
N ASP A 67 -12.07 13.07 -3.09
CA ASP A 67 -11.51 14.39 -2.72
C ASP A 67 -10.41 14.29 -1.64
N TYR A 68 -10.36 13.17 -0.91
CA TYR A 68 -9.50 13.00 0.26
C TYR A 68 -8.30 12.08 0.03
N ALA A 69 -8.41 11.11 -0.88
CA ALA A 69 -7.34 10.15 -1.14
C ALA A 69 -7.39 9.57 -2.55
N VAL A 70 -6.24 9.06 -3.00
CA VAL A 70 -6.11 8.28 -4.24
C VAL A 70 -5.51 6.92 -3.94
N GLY A 71 -6.01 5.90 -4.63
CA GLY A 71 -5.51 4.54 -4.65
C GLY A 71 -4.88 4.22 -6.01
N PHE A 72 -3.65 3.73 -6.03
CA PHE A 72 -2.95 3.41 -7.28
C PHE A 72 -2.01 2.21 -7.14
N ALA A 73 -1.72 1.56 -8.27
CA ALA A 73 -0.71 0.50 -8.32
C ALA A 73 0.67 1.11 -8.15
N ASP A 74 1.32 0.88 -7.00
CA ASP A 74 2.59 1.49 -6.67
C ASP A 74 3.77 0.72 -7.26
N PHE A 75 4.94 1.34 -7.33
CA PHE A 75 6.12 0.79 -8.03
C PHE A 75 7.38 0.83 -7.15
N GLY A 76 8.37 0.02 -7.54
CA GLY A 76 9.62 -0.11 -6.78
C GLY A 76 9.53 -1.02 -5.54
N HIS A 77 8.38 -1.68 -5.35
CA HIS A 77 8.15 -2.63 -4.26
C HIS A 77 8.56 -4.04 -4.62
N ARG A 78 8.92 -4.83 -3.60
CA ARG A 78 9.25 -6.25 -3.76
C ARG A 78 8.02 -7.10 -4.11
N TYR A 79 6.86 -6.69 -3.63
CA TYR A 79 5.57 -7.35 -3.80
C TYR A 79 4.67 -6.49 -4.69
N GLN A 80 3.57 -7.08 -5.19
CA GLN A 80 2.54 -6.27 -5.81
C GLN A 80 1.89 -5.42 -4.72
N THR A 81 1.97 -4.10 -4.89
CA THR A 81 1.59 -3.12 -3.87
C THR A 81 0.59 -2.14 -4.44
N ILE A 82 -0.50 -1.93 -3.74
CA ILE A 82 -1.42 -0.82 -3.98
C ILE A 82 -1.16 0.21 -2.89
N ALA A 83 -0.93 1.46 -3.26
CA ALA A 83 -0.77 2.55 -2.31
C ALA A 83 -2.05 3.38 -2.21
N VAL A 84 -2.43 3.74 -1.00
CA VAL A 84 -3.45 4.74 -0.69
C VAL A 84 -2.75 5.97 -0.15
N TRP A 85 -2.86 7.07 -0.90
CA TRP A 85 -2.27 8.35 -0.54
C TRP A 85 -3.38 9.35 -0.25
N PRO A 86 -3.47 9.84 1.01
CA PRO A 86 -4.20 11.05 1.32
C PRO A 86 -3.71 12.22 0.45
N LEU A 87 -4.64 13.04 -0.02
CA LEU A 87 -4.38 14.27 -0.75
C LEU A 87 -4.16 15.45 0.20
N GLY A 88 -3.65 16.57 -0.32
CA GLY A 88 -3.39 17.77 0.47
C GLY A 88 -2.03 17.75 1.20
N PRO A 89 -1.88 18.49 2.31
CA PRO A 89 -0.60 18.61 3.03
C PRO A 89 -0.13 17.26 3.60
N ALA A 90 1.17 17.15 3.86
CA ALA A 90 1.75 15.97 4.52
C ALA A 90 1.43 16.03 6.03
N LEU A 91 0.34 15.38 6.41
CA LEU A 91 -0.13 15.29 7.80
C LEU A 91 0.18 13.92 8.41
N LEU A 92 0.30 13.90 9.74
CA LEU A 92 0.33 12.71 10.56
C LEU A 92 -1.08 12.08 10.63
N PRO A 93 -1.20 10.76 10.86
CA PRO A 93 -2.49 10.08 10.85
C PRO A 93 -3.56 10.67 11.79
N TRP A 94 -3.14 11.24 12.92
CA TRP A 94 -4.03 11.85 13.92
C TRP A 94 -4.32 13.33 13.70
N GLU A 95 -3.71 13.96 12.69
CA GLU A 95 -3.96 15.37 12.33
C GLU A 95 -5.11 15.52 11.33
N TYR A 96 -5.57 14.42 10.72
CA TYR A 96 -6.72 14.43 9.82
C TYR A 96 -8.02 14.64 10.59
N THR A 97 -8.92 15.42 10.00
CA THR A 97 -10.31 15.55 10.47
C THR A 97 -11.08 14.25 10.25
N ARG A 98 -12.21 14.09 10.95
CA ARG A 98 -13.07 12.91 10.77
C ARG A 98 -13.49 12.70 9.31
N GLU A 99 -13.89 13.78 8.64
CA GLU A 99 -14.31 13.73 7.24
C GLU A 99 -13.19 13.25 6.31
N GLN A 100 -11.96 13.73 6.54
CA GLN A 100 -10.79 13.25 5.78
C GLN A 100 -10.48 11.78 6.08
N VAL A 101 -10.58 11.36 7.35
CA VAL A 101 -10.37 9.97 7.74
C VAL A 101 -11.41 9.06 7.09
N ASP A 102 -12.67 9.47 7.05
CA ASP A 102 -13.76 8.72 6.40
C ASP A 102 -13.48 8.59 4.89
N GLY A 103 -13.10 9.69 4.22
CA GLY A 103 -12.74 9.67 2.81
C GLY A 103 -11.50 8.81 2.49
N ILE A 104 -10.46 8.84 3.31
CA ILE A 104 -9.30 7.95 3.17
C ILE A 104 -9.73 6.49 3.37
N SER A 105 -10.61 6.24 4.35
CA SER A 105 -11.11 4.91 4.68
C SER A 105 -11.98 4.33 3.57
N ASP A 106 -12.79 5.14 2.89
CA ASP A 106 -13.61 4.71 1.75
C ASP A 106 -12.73 4.16 0.61
N VAL A 107 -11.64 4.87 0.29
CA VAL A 107 -10.68 4.42 -0.73
C VAL A 107 -10.01 3.12 -0.32
N LEU A 108 -9.53 3.04 0.93
CA LEU A 108 -8.89 1.84 1.47
C LEU A 108 -9.85 0.63 1.48
N HIS A 109 -11.10 0.85 1.90
CA HIS A 109 -12.13 -0.18 1.95
C HIS A 109 -12.45 -0.71 0.56
N ALA A 110 -12.67 0.20 -0.41
CA ALA A 110 -12.95 -0.19 -1.79
C ALA A 110 -11.81 -1.03 -2.40
N LEU A 111 -10.55 -0.72 -2.08
CA LEU A 111 -9.40 -1.52 -2.50
C LEU A 111 -9.37 -2.90 -1.84
N HIS A 112 -9.63 -3.00 -0.54
CA HIS A 112 -9.75 -4.31 0.13
C HIS A 112 -10.88 -5.15 -0.48
N CYS A 113 -12.03 -4.54 -0.79
CA CYS A 113 -13.12 -5.23 -1.50
C CYS A 113 -12.70 -5.71 -2.88
N ALA A 114 -11.97 -4.89 -3.65
CA ALA A 114 -11.51 -5.24 -4.99
C ALA A 114 -10.45 -6.35 -4.98
N VAL A 115 -9.53 -6.31 -4.02
CA VAL A 115 -8.52 -7.36 -3.80
C VAL A 115 -9.18 -8.66 -3.36
N GLY A 116 -10.20 -8.56 -2.50
CA GLY A 116 -11.03 -9.67 -2.07
C GLY A 116 -10.44 -10.46 -0.89
N PRO A 117 -11.29 -11.16 -0.13
CA PRO A 117 -10.92 -11.79 1.14
C PRO A 117 -10.01 -13.02 0.98
N ALA A 118 -9.86 -13.56 -0.22
CA ALA A 118 -9.02 -14.74 -0.48
C ALA A 118 -7.55 -14.38 -0.78
N VAL A 119 -7.22 -13.10 -0.91
CA VAL A 119 -5.86 -12.64 -1.21
C VAL A 119 -5.15 -12.31 0.09
N PRO A 120 -4.04 -12.98 0.44
CA PRO A 120 -3.25 -12.63 1.61
C PRO A 120 -2.63 -11.25 1.44
N THR A 121 -2.83 -10.36 2.41
CA THR A 121 -2.38 -8.97 2.33
C THR A 121 -1.73 -8.51 3.63
N ASN A 122 -0.70 -7.67 3.49
CA ASN A 122 -0.17 -6.84 4.56
C ASN A 122 -0.63 -5.40 4.29
N GLU A 123 -1.39 -4.83 5.22
CA GLU A 123 -1.70 -3.41 5.23
C GLU A 123 -0.71 -2.72 6.16
N GLU A 124 0.09 -1.79 5.65
CA GLU A 124 1.18 -1.15 6.39
C GLU A 124 1.05 0.37 6.30
N TRP A 125 1.13 1.04 7.44
CA TRP A 125 0.97 2.50 7.53
C TRP A 125 2.34 3.16 7.70
N TYR A 126 2.63 4.13 6.84
CA TYR A 126 3.87 4.89 6.85
C TYR A 126 3.56 6.35 7.06
N HIS A 127 4.19 7.00 8.03
CA HIS A 127 4.08 8.45 8.23
C HIS A 127 5.40 9.04 8.75
N ARG A 128 5.43 10.36 8.88
CA ARG A 128 6.56 11.10 9.49
C ARG A 128 6.73 10.71 10.97
N PRO A 129 7.94 10.44 11.48
CA PRO A 129 8.21 10.44 12.91
C PRO A 129 7.95 11.83 13.52
N VAL A 130 7.45 11.88 14.75
CA VAL A 130 6.96 13.15 15.35
C VAL A 130 8.06 14.20 15.47
N ASP A 131 9.28 13.76 15.77
CA ASP A 131 10.50 14.53 15.98
C ASP A 131 11.28 14.88 14.70
N LEU A 132 10.83 14.40 13.53
CA LEU A 132 11.50 14.66 12.25
C LEU A 132 10.86 15.84 11.50
N ASP A 133 11.59 16.93 11.28
CA ASP A 133 11.09 18.12 10.55
C ASP A 133 11.26 18.01 9.02
N VAL A 134 10.75 16.93 8.44
CA VAL A 134 10.73 16.68 6.98
C VAL A 134 9.33 16.26 6.59
N PRO A 135 8.69 16.82 5.55
CA PRO A 135 7.28 16.59 5.23
C PRO A 135 7.02 15.21 4.59
N LEU A 136 7.35 14.13 5.31
CA LEU A 136 7.04 12.76 4.92
C LEU A 136 5.51 12.56 4.90
N ARG A 137 4.99 12.10 3.76
CA ARG A 137 3.55 11.91 3.57
C ARG A 137 3.06 10.63 4.24
N PHE A 138 1.98 10.73 5.01
CA PHE A 138 1.22 9.56 5.45
C PHE A 138 0.69 8.78 4.25
N ARG A 139 0.86 7.46 4.25
CA ARG A 139 0.31 6.56 3.23
C ARG A 139 0.06 5.18 3.81
N ILE A 140 -0.82 4.43 3.15
CA ILE A 140 -1.11 3.05 3.48
C ILE A 140 -0.71 2.20 2.28
N LEU A 141 0.08 1.15 2.51
CA LEU A 141 0.46 0.18 1.49
C LEU A 141 -0.28 -1.12 1.71
N LEU A 142 -0.95 -1.61 0.68
CA LEU A 142 -1.55 -2.94 0.60
C LEU A 142 -0.63 -3.84 -0.22
N ASN A 143 0.19 -4.62 0.47
CA ASN A 143 1.13 -5.56 -0.13
C ASN A 143 0.48 -6.93 -0.25
N SER A 144 0.30 -7.45 -1.47
CA SER A 144 -0.18 -8.82 -1.64
C SER A 144 0.97 -9.82 -1.44
N ALA A 145 0.79 -10.80 -0.55
CA ALA A 145 1.76 -11.88 -0.35
C ALA A 145 1.61 -13.01 -1.37
N LEU A 146 0.79 -12.81 -2.42
CA LEU A 146 0.68 -13.76 -3.53
C LEU A 146 1.94 -13.74 -4.39
N ARG A 147 2.37 -14.92 -4.81
CA ARG A 147 3.35 -15.01 -5.89
C ARG A 147 2.68 -14.69 -7.24
N PRO A 148 3.38 -14.08 -8.20
CA PRO A 148 2.79 -13.62 -9.47
C PRO A 148 1.98 -14.68 -10.24
N TRP A 149 2.28 -15.97 -10.07
CA TRP A 149 1.58 -17.07 -10.73
C TRP A 149 0.40 -17.67 -9.95
N GLN A 150 0.17 -17.26 -8.70
CA GLN A 150 -0.93 -17.79 -7.88
C GLN A 150 -2.27 -17.09 -8.13
N VAL A 151 -2.25 -15.94 -8.82
CA VAL A 151 -3.45 -15.15 -9.14
C VAL A 151 -4.34 -15.87 -10.18
N SER A 152 -3.84 -16.89 -10.90
CA SER A 152 -4.56 -17.54 -12.01
C SER A 152 -5.44 -18.73 -11.63
N LYS A 153 -5.65 -19.04 -10.34
CA LYS A 153 -6.61 -20.11 -9.98
C LYS A 153 -8.01 -19.54 -9.98
N ALA A 154 -8.67 -19.61 -11.14
CA ALA A 154 -10.10 -19.45 -11.27
C ALA A 154 -10.84 -20.32 -10.23
N PRO A 155 -12.01 -19.89 -9.71
CA PRO A 155 -12.79 -20.69 -8.78
C PRO A 155 -13.08 -22.08 -9.40
N PRO A 156 -13.10 -23.14 -8.58
CA PRO A 156 -13.46 -24.48 -9.06
C PRO A 156 -14.91 -24.46 -9.57
N GLY A 157 -15.07 -24.40 -10.89
CA GLY A 157 -16.38 -24.28 -11.54
C GLY A 157 -16.34 -23.68 -12.94
N PHE A 158 -15.26 -22.98 -13.33
CA PHE A 158 -15.13 -22.46 -14.70
C PHE A 158 -14.34 -23.42 -15.59
N THR A 159 -15.01 -24.42 -16.18
CA THR A 159 -14.45 -25.25 -17.23
C THR A 159 -14.45 -24.48 -18.56
N SER A 160 -13.39 -23.71 -18.80
CA SER A 160 -13.07 -23.22 -20.14
C SER A 160 -12.37 -24.34 -20.92
N THR A 161 -13.13 -25.03 -21.77
CA THR A 161 -12.62 -25.90 -22.81
C THR A 161 -11.89 -25.07 -23.87
N ARG A 162 -10.56 -24.95 -23.78
CA ARG A 162 -9.67 -25.14 -24.94
C ARG A 162 -8.20 -25.08 -24.55
N SER A 163 -7.54 -26.20 -24.82
CA SER A 163 -6.11 -26.32 -24.95
C SER A 163 -5.58 -25.37 -26.04
N THR A 164 -4.50 -24.64 -25.77
CA THR A 164 -3.32 -24.62 -26.64
C THR A 164 -2.12 -24.16 -25.83
N ARG A 165 -1.05 -24.95 -25.95
CA ARG A 165 0.25 -24.76 -25.31
C ARG A 165 0.91 -23.47 -25.80
N GLY A 166 1.48 -22.69 -24.90
CA GLY A 166 2.42 -21.61 -25.20
C GLY A 166 3.58 -21.63 -24.22
N ARG A 167 4.72 -22.18 -24.66
CA ARG A 167 6.02 -22.05 -23.97
C ARG A 167 6.40 -20.58 -23.94
N TRP A 168 6.80 -20.07 -22.78
CA TRP A 168 7.63 -18.88 -22.72
C TRP A 168 8.96 -19.25 -22.08
N ALA A 169 9.96 -19.34 -22.95
CA ALA A 169 11.35 -19.45 -22.60
C ALA A 169 11.89 -18.06 -22.21
N THR A 170 12.84 -18.08 -21.29
CA THR A 170 13.67 -17.00 -20.78
C THR A 170 14.49 -16.29 -21.88
N LYS A 171 14.95 -15.05 -21.56
CA LYS A 171 15.82 -14.08 -22.28
C LYS A 171 15.00 -12.92 -22.87
N TRP A 172 15.19 -11.66 -22.51
CA TRP A 172 16.38 -10.91 -22.09
C TRP A 172 16.07 -9.93 -20.96
#